data_AF-A0A6A5QZ79-F1
#
_entry.id   AF-A0A6A5QZ79-F1
#
_cell.length_a   1.000
_cell.length_b   1.000
_cell.length_c   1.000
_cell.angle_alpha   90.00
_cell.angle_beta   90.00
_cell.angle_gamma   90.00
#
_symmetry.space_group_name_H-M   'P 1'
#
loop_
_entity.id
_entity.type
_entity.pdbx_description
1 polymer ?
#
loop_
_entity_poly.entity_id
_entity_poly.type
_entity_poly.pdbx_seq_one_letter_code
_entity_poly.pdbx_strand_id
1 'polypeptide(L)'
;VERFCIDKSSSAELSETINSMFVWYKDSSICYAYLADVEHREAFGSSKWFTRAWTLQELLAPSHLQTDDHTGMFFFSRDWKSLGSKGSLSTTISKITGIPKEYLERLSLTTASISMRMSWAADRHATRAEDIAYALLGIFDVNMPLLYGEGKLK
;
A
#
# COMPACT_ATOMS: atom_id res chain seq x y z
N VAL A 1 -3.34 -0.09 21.06
CA VAL A 1 -3.68 -1.13 20.06
C VAL A 1 -5.15 -0.99 19.75
N GLU A 2 -5.50 -0.17 18.76
CA GLU A 2 -6.86 -0.19 18.21
C GLU A 2 -6.90 -1.26 17.12
N ARG A 3 -7.83 -2.21 17.27
CA ARG A 3 -8.07 -3.26 16.29
C ARG A 3 -8.80 -2.62 15.11
N PHE A 4 -8.08 -2.39 14.01
CA PHE A 4 -8.62 -1.81 12.78
C PHE A 4 -9.42 -2.85 11.97
N CYS A 5 -10.54 -3.29 12.53
CA CYS A 5 -11.53 -4.09 11.81
C CYS A 5 -12.47 -3.14 11.07
N ILE A 6 -12.29 -3.00 9.75
CA ILE A 6 -13.23 -2.26 8.89
C ILE A 6 -14.57 -2.99 8.93
N ASP A 7 -15.58 -2.39 9.54
CA ASP A 7 -16.96 -2.84 9.37
C ASP A 7 -17.47 -2.37 8.00
N LYS A 8 -17.66 -3.33 7.09
CA LYS A 8 -18.15 -3.07 5.74
C LYS A 8 -19.67 -2.80 5.70
N SER A 9 -20.33 -2.73 6.85
CA SER A 9 -21.79 -2.53 6.96
C SER A 9 -22.23 -1.06 6.96
N SER A 10 -21.32 -0.10 7.18
CA SER A 10 -21.61 1.34 7.22
C SER A 10 -20.84 2.11 6.14
N SER A 11 -21.55 2.68 5.16
CA SER A 11 -20.94 3.38 4.00
C SER A 11 -20.28 4.71 4.36
N ALA A 12 -20.71 5.37 5.44
CA ALA A 12 -20.15 6.63 5.92
C ALA A 12 -18.79 6.41 6.61
N GLU A 13 -18.71 5.40 7.48
CA GLU A 13 -17.48 5.02 8.18
C GLU A 13 -16.43 4.46 7.21
N LEU A 14 -16.88 3.72 6.18
CA LEU A 14 -16.05 3.27 5.07
C LEU A 14 -15.44 4.42 4.26
N SER A 15 -16.16 5.54 4.12
CA SER A 15 -15.70 6.74 3.40
C SER A 15 -14.65 7.53 4.14
N GLU A 16 -14.88 7.79 5.43
CA GLU A 16 -13.92 8.49 6.27
C GLU A 16 -12.64 7.64 6.49
N THR A 17 -12.81 6.32 6.61
CA THR A 17 -11.72 5.36 6.79
C THR A 17 -10.83 5.23 5.54
N ILE A 18 -11.42 5.16 4.35
CA ILE A 18 -10.63 5.05 3.10
C ILE A 18 -9.88 6.35 2.80
N ASN A 19 -10.52 7.50 3.01
CA ASN A 19 -9.84 8.79 2.83
C ASN A 19 -8.73 8.99 3.88
N SER A 20 -8.84 8.36 5.04
CA SER A 20 -7.85 8.48 6.12
C SER A 20 -6.78 7.38 6.11
N MET A 21 -6.97 6.26 5.40
CA MET A 21 -6.05 5.13 5.44
C MET A 21 -4.64 5.49 4.96
N PHE A 22 -4.52 6.22 3.85
CA PHE A 22 -3.22 6.68 3.36
C PHE A 22 -2.53 7.61 4.37
N VAL A 23 -3.30 8.49 5.02
CA VAL A 23 -2.80 9.40 6.06
C VAL A 23 -2.32 8.60 7.27
N TRP A 24 -3.07 7.60 7.73
CA TRP A 24 -2.65 6.77 8.87
C TRP A 24 -1.38 5.99 8.59
N TYR A 25 -1.22 5.41 7.40
CA TYR A 25 0.04 4.76 7.03
C TYR A 25 1.21 5.75 6.95
N LYS A 26 0.95 6.96 6.46
CA LYS A 26 1.96 8.02 6.36
C LYS A 26 2.41 8.54 7.74
N ASP A 27 1.47 8.68 8.66
CA ASP A 27 1.71 9.22 10.01
C ASP A 27 2.13 8.12 11.01
N SER A 28 2.02 6.85 10.63
CA SER A 28 2.51 5.72 11.43
C SER A 28 4.03 5.72 11.49
N SER A 29 4.59 5.63 12.70
CA SER A 29 6.03 5.45 12.86
C SER A 29 6.49 4.12 12.27
N ILE A 30 5.75 3.03 12.50
CA ILE A 30 6.10 1.69 12.00
C ILE A 30 4.90 1.05 11.29
N CYS A 31 5.16 0.43 10.15
CA CYS A 31 4.21 -0.41 9.42
C CYS A 31 4.73 -1.83 9.25
N TYR A 32 3.86 -2.80 9.47
CA TYR A 32 4.18 -4.22 9.32
C TYR A 32 3.34 -4.84 8.20
N ALA A 33 4.02 -5.44 7.22
CA ALA A 33 3.39 -6.26 6.20
C ALA A 33 3.64 -7.72 6.53
N TYR A 34 2.56 -8.48 6.74
CA TYR A 34 2.60 -9.93 6.92
C TYR A 34 2.24 -10.64 5.62
N LEU A 35 3.14 -11.49 5.12
CA LEU A 35 3.01 -12.19 3.84
C LEU A 35 2.77 -13.67 4.12
N ALA A 36 1.50 -14.03 4.25
CA ALA A 36 1.06 -15.39 4.56
C ALA A 36 1.48 -16.43 3.49
N ASP A 37 1.81 -15.98 2.29
CA ASP A 37 2.21 -16.80 1.14
C ASP A 37 3.73 -16.88 0.93
N VAL A 38 4.52 -16.31 1.85
CA VAL A 38 5.99 -16.32 1.77
C VAL A 38 6.57 -17.15 2.91
N GLU A 39 7.31 -18.21 2.57
CA GLU A 39 8.00 -19.06 3.55
C GLU A 39 9.43 -18.59 3.84
N HIS A 40 10.14 -18.15 2.80
CA HIS A 40 11.54 -17.72 2.84
C HIS A 40 11.75 -16.44 2.04
N ARG A 41 12.87 -15.76 2.25
CA ARG A 41 13.16 -14.45 1.66
C ARG A 41 13.22 -14.49 0.14
N GLU A 42 13.65 -15.61 -0.43
CA GLU A 42 13.76 -15.86 -1.87
C GLU A 42 12.37 -15.84 -2.54
N ALA A 43 11.31 -16.24 -1.82
CA ALA A 43 9.93 -16.22 -2.29
C ALA A 43 9.24 -14.86 -2.11
N PHE A 44 9.92 -13.85 -1.54
CA PHE A 44 9.36 -12.52 -1.32
C PHE A 44 8.78 -11.92 -2.60
N GLY A 45 9.53 -12.00 -3.71
CA GLY A 45 9.13 -11.38 -4.97
C GLY A 45 7.94 -12.03 -5.67
N SER A 46 7.59 -13.26 -5.29
CA SER A 46 6.42 -13.98 -5.82
C SER A 46 5.16 -13.78 -4.97
N SER A 47 5.20 -12.98 -3.91
CA SER A 47 4.03 -12.78 -3.05
C SER A 47 2.90 -12.07 -3.79
N LYS A 48 1.69 -12.60 -3.60
CA LYS A 48 0.43 -11.98 -4.03
C LYS A 48 0.24 -10.60 -3.41
N TRP A 49 0.92 -10.27 -2.30
CA TRP A 49 0.88 -8.94 -1.70
C TRP A 49 1.21 -7.85 -2.72
N PHE A 50 2.16 -8.07 -3.64
CA PHE A 50 2.52 -7.07 -4.66
C PHE A 50 1.45 -6.86 -5.74
N THR A 51 0.54 -7.81 -5.92
CA THR A 51 -0.51 -7.77 -6.95
C THR A 51 -1.86 -7.26 -6.42
N ARG A 52 -2.00 -7.02 -5.12
CA ARG A 52 -3.27 -6.54 -4.53
C ARG A 52 -3.35 -5.01 -4.65
N ALA A 53 -4.47 -4.46 -5.11
CA ALA A 53 -4.65 -3.02 -5.26
C ALA A 53 -4.28 -2.21 -4.01
N TRP A 54 -4.83 -2.61 -2.86
CA TRP A 54 -4.69 -1.87 -1.60
C TRP A 54 -3.25 -1.75 -1.08
N THR A 55 -2.43 -2.75 -1.35
CA THR A 55 -1.05 -2.81 -0.84
C THR A 55 -0.14 -1.78 -1.48
N LEU A 56 -0.56 -1.10 -2.56
CA LEU A 56 0.19 0.02 -3.11
C LEU A 56 0.27 1.19 -2.14
N GLN A 57 -0.87 1.52 -1.50
CA GLN A 57 -0.89 2.58 -0.49
C GLN A 57 -0.08 2.15 0.74
N GLU A 58 -0.25 0.91 1.19
CA GLU A 58 0.53 0.35 2.29
C GLU A 58 2.04 0.41 2.02
N LEU A 59 2.48 0.26 0.76
CA LEU A 59 3.88 0.34 0.36
C LEU A 59 4.41 1.78 0.34
N LEU A 60 3.64 2.68 -0.28
CA LEU A 60 4.09 4.03 -0.63
C LEU A 60 3.83 5.07 0.46
N ALA A 61 2.80 4.89 1.28
CA ALA A 61 2.43 5.86 2.29
C ALA A 61 3.45 5.97 3.44
N PRO A 62 3.97 4.86 4.02
CA PRO A 62 4.93 4.95 5.12
C PRO A 62 6.21 5.63 4.64
N SER A 63 6.58 6.75 5.27
CA SER A 63 7.82 7.44 4.95
C SER A 63 9.01 6.58 5.35
N HIS A 64 9.97 6.40 4.44
CA HIS A 64 11.21 5.69 4.75
C HIS A 64 12.27 6.69 5.14
N LEU A 65 12.07 7.33 6.30
CA LEU A 65 13.11 8.17 6.87
C LEU A 65 14.17 7.26 7.48
N GLN A 66 15.29 7.05 6.76
CA GLN A 66 16.50 6.36 7.24
C GLN A 66 17.20 7.11 8.39
N THR A 67 16.46 7.88 9.19
CA THR A 67 17.02 8.68 10.28
C THR A 67 16.85 8.01 11.63
N ASP A 68 15.99 6.99 11.76
CA ASP A 68 15.78 6.24 13.01
C ASP A 68 15.40 4.77 12.72
N ASP A 69 16.05 3.84 13.45
CA ASP A 69 15.83 2.38 13.40
C ASP A 69 14.39 1.96 13.80
N HIS A 70 13.62 2.90 14.33
CA HIS A 70 12.24 2.71 14.79
C HIS A 70 11.20 3.29 13.83
N THR A 71 11.57 3.60 12.58
CA THR A 71 10.63 4.13 11.60
C THR A 71 10.64 3.42 10.26
N GLY A 72 9.46 3.29 9.64
CA GLY A 72 9.29 2.77 8.29
C GLY A 72 8.50 1.46 8.23
N MET A 73 8.76 0.66 7.18
CA MET A 73 7.96 -0.52 6.85
C MET A 73 8.81 -1.79 6.87
N PHE A 74 8.32 -2.83 7.53
CA PHE A 74 8.98 -4.13 7.66
C PHE A 74 8.09 -5.26 7.16
N PHE A 75 8.71 -6.25 6.52
CA PHE A 75 8.02 -7.39 5.93
C PHE A 75 8.31 -8.66 6.73
N PHE A 76 7.26 -9.46 6.95
CA PHE A 76 7.33 -10.70 7.73
C PHE A 76 6.73 -11.86 6.92
N SER A 77 7.41 -12.99 6.96
CA SER A 77 6.96 -14.26 6.35
C SER A 77 5.76 -14.87 7.09
N ARG A 78 5.21 -15.96 6.53
CA ARG A 78 4.15 -16.77 7.13
C ARG A 78 4.45 -17.18 8.57
N ASP A 79 5.71 -17.46 8.89
CA ASP A 79 6.16 -17.90 10.22
C ASP A 79 6.60 -16.72 11.11
N TRP A 80 6.20 -15.48 10.79
CA TRP A 80 6.61 -14.26 11.50
C TRP A 80 8.13 -14.03 11.54
N LYS A 81 8.88 -14.60 10.58
CA LYS A 81 10.31 -14.28 10.41
C LYS A 81 10.46 -13.00 9.62
N SER A 82 11.31 -12.09 10.10
CA SER A 82 11.64 -10.84 9.42
C SER A 82 12.31 -11.13 8.06
N LEU A 83 11.74 -10.56 7.00
CA LEU A 83 12.28 -10.60 5.63
C LEU A 83 13.15 -9.38 5.31
N GLY A 84 12.98 -8.30 6.08
CA GLY A 84 13.72 -7.05 5.94
C GLY A 84 12.82 -5.82 5.96
N SER A 85 13.45 -4.64 5.98
CA SER A 85 12.79 -3.35 5.83
C SER A 85 12.57 -2.98 4.36
N LYS A 86 11.64 -2.06 4.10
CA LYS A 86 11.39 -1.48 2.76
C LYS A 86 12.66 -0.94 2.11
N GLY A 87 13.54 -0.27 2.87
CA GLY A 87 14.84 0.18 2.37
C GLY A 87 15.77 -0.97 2.01
N SER A 88 15.93 -1.95 2.91
CA SER A 88 16.81 -3.10 2.66
C SER A 88 16.35 -3.93 1.44
N LEU A 89 15.06 -3.88 1.12
CA LEU A 89 14.43 -4.60 0.02
C LEU A 89 14.10 -3.69 -1.16
N SER A 90 14.48 -2.41 -1.15
CA SER A 90 14.05 -1.41 -2.15
C SER A 90 14.40 -1.84 -3.58
N THR A 91 15.57 -2.46 -3.75
CA THR A 91 16.00 -3.00 -5.05
C THR A 91 15.10 -4.12 -5.54
N THR A 92 14.70 -5.03 -4.66
CA THR A 92 13.81 -6.14 -5.00
C THR A 92 12.40 -5.63 -5.27
N ILE A 93 11.87 -4.76 -4.40
CA ILE A 93 10.55 -4.15 -4.54
C ILE A 93 10.46 -3.35 -5.85
N SER A 94 11.48 -2.56 -6.18
CA SER A 94 11.54 -1.78 -7.42
C SER A 94 11.46 -2.67 -8.66
N LYS A 95 12.16 -3.81 -8.66
CA LYS A 95 12.10 -4.79 -9.77
C LYS A 95 10.72 -5.42 -9.93
N ILE A 96 10.02 -5.69 -8.82
CA ILE A 96 8.71 -6.35 -8.83
C ILE A 96 7.61 -5.37 -9.28
N THR A 97 7.67 -4.14 -8.77
CA THR A 97 6.58 -3.16 -8.88
C THR A 97 6.77 -2.12 -9.97
N GLY A 98 7.98 -2.01 -10.54
CA GLY A 98 8.35 -0.93 -11.45
C GLY A 98 8.49 0.45 -10.79
N ILE A 99 8.32 0.54 -9.46
CA ILE A 99 8.46 1.79 -8.71
C ILE A 99 9.95 2.12 -8.60
N PRO A 100 10.41 3.32 -9.01
CA PRO A 100 11.80 3.71 -8.82
C PRO A 100 12.17 3.74 -7.34
N LYS A 101 13.39 3.30 -6.99
CA LYS A 101 13.82 3.15 -5.59
C LYS A 101 13.74 4.47 -4.83
N GLU A 102 13.94 5.59 -5.52
CA GLU A 102 13.89 6.93 -4.97
C GLU A 102 12.52 7.23 -4.35
N TYR A 103 11.42 6.72 -4.93
CA TYR A 103 10.06 6.84 -4.38
C TYR A 103 9.75 5.84 -3.26
N LEU A 104 10.49 4.72 -3.19
CA LEU A 104 10.39 3.79 -2.07
C LEU A 104 11.15 4.31 -0.84
N GLU A 105 12.16 5.15 -1.06
CA GLU A 105 13.10 5.60 -0.04
C GLU A 105 12.85 7.04 0.44
N ARG A 106 12.80 8.03 -0.45
CA ARG A 106 12.91 9.46 -0.02
C ARG A 106 12.06 10.47 -0.77
N LEU A 107 11.67 10.18 -2.01
CA LEU A 107 10.93 11.14 -2.83
C LEU A 107 9.44 11.12 -2.49
N SER A 108 8.86 12.32 -2.46
CA SER A 108 7.41 12.49 -2.37
C SER A 108 6.74 11.97 -3.65
N LEU A 109 5.62 11.25 -3.51
CA LEU A 109 4.83 10.77 -4.65
C LEU A 109 4.35 11.92 -5.55
N THR A 110 4.20 13.13 -5.00
CA THR A 110 3.76 14.31 -5.75
C THR A 110 4.76 14.76 -6.81
N THR A 111 6.04 14.36 -6.72
CA THR A 111 7.03 14.67 -7.77
C THR A 111 6.93 13.73 -8.97
N ALA A 112 6.19 12.62 -8.85
CA ALA A 112 5.91 11.72 -9.97
C ALA A 112 4.76 12.25 -10.82
N SER A 113 4.89 12.12 -12.14
CA SER A 113 3.78 12.38 -13.06
C SER A 113 2.60 11.46 -12.76
N ILE A 114 1.39 11.90 -13.14
CA ILE A 114 0.18 11.09 -13.01
C ILE A 114 0.35 9.75 -13.76
N SER A 115 0.92 9.78 -14.97
CA SER A 115 1.17 8.58 -15.77
C SER A 115 2.11 7.59 -15.08
N MET A 116 3.15 8.07 -14.39
CA MET A 116 4.06 7.22 -13.64
C MET A 116 3.36 6.59 -12.44
N ARG A 117 2.59 7.37 -11.68
CA ARG A 117 1.77 6.86 -10.58
C ARG A 117 0.76 5.80 -11.06
N MET A 118 0.14 6.02 -12.23
CA MET A 118 -0.74 5.05 -12.87
C MET A 118 0.01 3.76 -13.25
N SER A 119 1.23 3.85 -13.76
CA SER A 119 2.01 2.65 -14.11
C SER A 119 2.29 1.75 -12.91
N TRP A 120 2.44 2.31 -11.71
CA TRP A 120 2.64 1.51 -10.49
C TRP A 120 1.39 0.70 -10.10
N ALA A 121 0.21 1.11 -10.57
CA ALA A 121 -1.04 0.44 -10.32
C ALA A 121 -1.41 -0.59 -11.40
N ALA A 122 -0.71 -0.60 -12.54
CA ALA A 122 -1.11 -1.34 -13.73
C ALA A 122 -1.25 -2.86 -13.51
N ASP A 123 -0.32 -3.45 -12.75
CA ASP A 123 -0.31 -4.90 -12.47
C ASP A 123 -1.04 -5.27 -11.17
N ARG A 124 -1.83 -4.34 -10.61
CA ARG A 124 -2.60 -4.59 -9.38
C ARG A 124 -4.06 -4.89 -9.64
N HIS A 125 -4.60 -5.76 -8.81
CA HIS A 125 -5.93 -6.32 -8.95
C HIS A 125 -6.73 -6.21 -7.64
N ALA A 126 -8.04 -5.98 -7.79
CA ALA A 126 -9.02 -6.12 -6.72
C ALA A 126 -10.27 -6.81 -7.27
N THR A 127 -11.08 -7.38 -6.38
CA THR A 127 -12.31 -8.07 -6.75
C THR A 127 -13.40 -7.11 -7.25
N ARG A 128 -13.44 -5.89 -6.70
CA ARG A 128 -14.36 -4.83 -7.10
C ARG A 128 -13.59 -3.73 -7.81
N ALA A 129 -14.15 -3.16 -8.88
CA ALA A 129 -13.50 -2.09 -9.62
C ALA A 129 -13.32 -0.83 -8.76
N GLU A 130 -14.28 -0.58 -7.86
CA GLU A 130 -14.25 0.53 -6.91
C GLU A 130 -13.06 0.42 -5.95
N ASP A 131 -12.67 -0.80 -5.56
CA ASP A 131 -11.51 -1.02 -4.68
C ASP A 131 -10.19 -0.62 -5.37
N ILE A 132 -10.09 -0.72 -6.70
CA ILE A 132 -8.92 -0.22 -7.45
C ILE A 132 -8.91 1.30 -7.39
N ALA A 133 -10.03 1.96 -7.67
CA ALA A 133 -10.12 3.42 -7.63
C ALA A 133 -9.79 3.97 -6.23
N TYR A 134 -10.33 3.35 -5.17
CA TYR A 134 -10.09 3.74 -3.78
C TYR A 134 -8.65 3.49 -3.33
N ALA A 135 -8.03 2.40 -3.79
CA ALA A 135 -6.61 2.13 -3.57
C ALA A 135 -5.68 3.15 -4.25
N LEU A 136 -6.20 4.05 -5.09
CA LEU A 136 -5.41 5.06 -5.78
C LEU A 136 -5.62 6.48 -5.24
N LEU A 137 -6.69 6.76 -4.50
CA LEU A 137 -7.03 8.10 -4.03
C LEU A 137 -5.87 8.79 -3.27
N GLY A 138 -5.28 8.10 -2.29
CA GLY A 138 -4.17 8.65 -1.50
C GLY A 138 -2.87 8.86 -2.30
N ILE A 139 -2.68 8.13 -3.40
CA ILE A 139 -1.49 8.26 -4.27
C ILE A 139 -1.64 9.44 -5.23
N PHE A 140 -2.88 9.74 -5.63
CA PHE A 140 -3.19 10.88 -6.50
C PHE A 140 -3.52 12.16 -5.73
N ASP A 141 -3.59 12.11 -4.39
CA ASP A 141 -4.01 13.22 -3.53
C ASP A 141 -5.41 13.73 -3.91
N VAL A 142 -6.31 12.79 -4.19
CA VAL A 142 -7.70 13.05 -4.59
C VAL A 142 -8.62 12.72 -3.43
N ASN A 143 -9.47 13.67 -3.04
CA ASN A 143 -10.56 13.43 -2.10
C ASN A 143 -11.86 13.27 -2.89
N MET A 144 -12.56 12.15 -2.69
CA MET A 144 -13.85 11.86 -3.31
C MET A 144 -14.81 11.33 -2.23
N PRO A 145 -16.09 11.78 -2.21
CA PRO A 145 -17.10 11.10 -1.43
C PRO A 145 -17.32 9.70 -2.01
N LEU A 146 -17.18 8.64 -1.21
CA LEU A 146 -17.36 7.29 -1.73
C LEU A 146 -18.84 7.00 -1.96
N LEU A 147 -19.17 6.59 -3.18
CA LEU A 147 -20.48 6.08 -3.54
C LEU A 147 -20.33 4.59 -3.85
N TYR A 148 -20.44 3.74 -2.83
CA TYR A 148 -20.49 2.30 -3.02
C TYR A 148 -21.81 1.91 -3.68
N GLY A 149 -21.75 1.23 -4.84
CA GLY A 149 -22.95 0.68 -5.49
C GLY A 149 -23.29 1.21 -6.89
N GLU A 150 -22.48 2.08 -7.49
CA GLU A 150 -22.72 2.54 -8.88
C GLU A 150 -22.45 1.47 -9.95
N GLY A 151 -21.74 0.38 -9.63
CA GLY A 151 -21.52 -0.75 -10.54
C GLY A 151 -22.77 -1.59 -10.86
N LYS A 152 -23.95 -1.27 -10.29
CA LYS A 152 -25.24 -1.91 -10.62
C LYS A 152 -26.19 -1.00 -11.41
N LEU A 153 -25.66 -0.18 -12.31
CA LEU A 153 -26.48 0.51 -13.32
C LEU A 153 -25.97 0.24 -14.75
N LYS A 154 -26.12 -1.01 -15.19
CA LYS A 154 -26.88 -1.47 -16.37
C LYS A 154 -26.49 -2.88 -16.77
#